data_AF-A0A963Q4V3-F1
#
_entry.id   AF-A0A963Q4V3-F1
#
_cell.length_a   1.000
_cell.length_b   1.000
_cell.length_c   1.000
_cell.angle_alpha   90.00
_cell.angle_beta   90.00
_cell.angle_gamma   90.00
#
_symmetry.space_group_name_H-M   'P 1'
#
loop_
_entity.id
_entity.type
_entity.pdbx_description
1 polymer ?
#
loop_
_entity_poly.entity_id
_entity_poly.type
_entity_poly.pdbx_seq_one_letter_code
_entity_poly.pdbx_strand_id
1 'polypeptide(L)'
;MKTDEGVVVPAVSAPRPAVQLPGRSPLLTRAGWSAFVIAALLVCVLAPLLNLVVPEGHALHLSDYAVALLGKIMCYAILALAMDLIWGYTGILSLGHGLFFALGGYVMGMYLMRQIGREGNYKSDLPDFMVFLDWKEMPWHWALSDSFIATVLLVVLVPGLVAFVFGYFAFRSRIKGVYFSIITQAMTFAAMLLFFRNETGFGGNNGFTDFKRIL
;
A
#
# COMPACT_ATOMS: atom_id res chain seq x y z
N MET A 1 82.35 -22.90 -6.49
CA MET A 1 80.99 -22.84 -5.94
C MET A 1 80.39 -21.50 -6.35
N LYS A 2 79.80 -21.45 -7.54
CA LYS A 2 79.23 -20.23 -8.16
C LYS A 2 77.73 -20.49 -8.25
N THR A 3 76.95 -19.65 -7.60
CA THR A 3 75.50 -19.71 -7.49
C THR A 3 74.85 -19.37 -8.83
N ASP A 4 74.05 -20.28 -9.38
CA ASP A 4 73.16 -20.01 -10.51
C ASP A 4 72.01 -19.12 -10.01
N GLU A 5 72.09 -17.83 -10.33
CA GLU A 5 70.96 -16.91 -10.19
C GLU A 5 69.93 -17.24 -11.27
N GLY A 6 68.90 -17.99 -10.89
CA GLY A 6 67.74 -18.24 -11.72
C GLY A 6 67.05 -16.93 -12.11
N VAL A 7 67.12 -16.59 -13.38
CA VAL A 7 66.38 -15.47 -13.98
C VAL A 7 64.88 -15.77 -13.86
N VAL A 8 64.20 -15.09 -12.93
CA VAL A 8 62.74 -15.14 -12.81
C VAL A 8 62.15 -14.30 -13.93
N VAL A 9 61.64 -14.95 -14.98
CA VAL A 9 60.89 -14.31 -16.05
C VAL A 9 59.54 -13.85 -15.49
N PRO A 10 59.14 -12.57 -15.60
CA PRO A 10 57.85 -12.12 -15.10
C PRO A 10 56.73 -12.79 -15.91
N ALA A 11 55.80 -13.45 -15.22
CA ALA A 11 54.63 -14.04 -15.85
C ALA A 11 53.78 -12.94 -16.49
N VAL A 12 53.70 -12.94 -17.82
CA VAL A 12 52.79 -12.07 -18.57
C VAL A 12 51.37 -12.46 -18.22
N SER A 13 50.67 -11.63 -17.45
CA SER A 13 49.27 -11.83 -17.10
C SER A 13 48.42 -11.81 -18.37
N ALA A 14 47.88 -12.96 -18.78
CA ALA A 14 46.92 -12.99 -19.88
C ALA A 14 45.72 -12.08 -19.57
N PRO A 15 45.24 -11.27 -20.53
CA PRO A 15 44.06 -10.45 -20.32
C PRO A 15 42.87 -11.36 -19.99
N ARG A 16 42.24 -11.14 -18.83
CA ARG A 16 41.05 -11.90 -18.43
C ARG A 16 39.95 -11.61 -19.45
N PRO A 17 39.27 -12.64 -20.00
CA PRO A 17 38.13 -12.41 -20.87
C PRO A 17 37.12 -11.55 -20.11
N ALA A 18 36.82 -10.37 -20.65
CA ALA A 18 35.84 -9.47 -20.08
C ALA A 18 34.48 -10.19 -20.13
N VAL A 19 33.96 -10.57 -18.95
CA VAL A 19 32.64 -11.19 -18.85
C VAL A 19 31.61 -10.15 -19.31
N GLN A 20 31.11 -10.33 -20.52
CA GLN A 20 30.11 -9.45 -21.10
C GLN A 20 28.74 -9.92 -20.61
N LEU A 21 28.20 -9.22 -19.63
CA LEU A 21 26.88 -9.53 -19.10
C LEU A 21 25.80 -9.18 -20.14
N PRO A 22 24.77 -10.01 -20.32
CA PRO A 22 23.64 -9.67 -21.17
C PRO A 22 23.06 -8.31 -20.76
N GLY A 23 22.80 -7.46 -21.75
CA GLY A 23 22.11 -6.19 -21.51
C GLY A 23 20.71 -6.45 -20.95
N ARG A 24 20.23 -5.56 -20.06
CA ARG A 24 18.85 -5.64 -19.55
C ARG A 24 17.88 -5.41 -20.71
N SER A 25 17.17 -6.46 -21.12
CA SER A 25 16.04 -6.33 -22.05
C SER A 25 14.82 -5.76 -21.32
N PRO A 26 14.01 -4.90 -21.96
CA PRO A 26 12.76 -4.45 -21.37
C PRO A 26 11.78 -5.62 -21.23
N LEU A 27 11.05 -5.66 -20.11
CA LEU A 27 10.03 -6.69 -19.80
C LEU A 27 8.94 -6.78 -20.88
N LEU A 28 8.50 -5.64 -21.39
CA LEU A 28 7.55 -5.51 -22.49
C LEU A 28 8.02 -4.44 -23.47
N THR A 29 7.64 -4.59 -24.73
CA THR A 29 7.81 -3.54 -25.73
C THR A 29 6.91 -2.33 -25.39
N ARG A 30 7.18 -1.17 -26.00
CA ARG A 30 6.31 0.02 -25.84
C ARG A 30 4.85 -0.30 -26.18
N ALA A 31 4.63 -1.09 -27.24
CA ALA A 31 3.31 -1.56 -27.66
C ALA A 31 2.66 -2.48 -26.59
N GLY A 32 3.45 -3.36 -25.96
CA GLY A 32 2.98 -4.21 -24.87
C GLY A 32 2.53 -3.41 -23.64
N TRP A 33 3.32 -2.42 -23.22
CA TRP A 33 2.95 -1.52 -22.13
C TRP A 33 1.72 -0.69 -22.44
N SER A 34 1.60 -0.14 -23.66
CA SER A 34 0.40 0.59 -24.05
C SER A 34 -0.85 -0.29 -24.08
N ALA A 35 -0.75 -1.53 -24.58
CA ALA A 35 -1.86 -2.47 -24.62
C ALA A 35 -2.33 -2.83 -23.20
N PHE A 36 -1.39 -3.07 -22.28
CA PHE A 36 -1.70 -3.34 -20.88
C PHE A 36 -2.42 -2.16 -20.21
N VAL A 37 -1.90 -0.93 -20.35
CA VAL A 37 -2.51 0.27 -19.75
C VAL A 37 -3.90 0.53 -20.33
N ILE A 38 -4.07 0.38 -21.65
CA ILE A 38 -5.38 0.52 -22.30
C ILE A 38 -6.35 -0.52 -21.78
N ALA A 39 -5.95 -1.79 -21.70
CA ALA A 39 -6.79 -2.86 -21.16
C ALA A 39 -7.19 -2.58 -19.70
N ALA A 40 -6.25 -2.15 -18.86
CA ALA A 40 -6.52 -1.80 -17.47
C ALA A 40 -7.51 -0.64 -17.35
N LEU A 41 -7.31 0.45 -18.11
CA LEU A 41 -8.22 1.60 -18.13
C LEU A 41 -9.60 1.21 -18.66
N LEU A 42 -9.64 0.39 -19.70
CA LEU A 42 -10.90 -0.13 -20.25
C LEU A 42 -11.67 -0.88 -19.18
N VAL A 43 -11.04 -1.79 -18.43
CA VAL A 43 -11.72 -2.52 -17.35
C VAL A 43 -12.23 -1.57 -16.26
N CYS A 44 -11.41 -0.61 -15.83
CA CYS A 44 -11.78 0.36 -14.80
C CYS A 44 -12.96 1.27 -15.20
N VAL A 45 -13.13 1.55 -16.48
CA VAL A 45 -14.20 2.43 -17.00
C VAL A 45 -15.43 1.63 -17.44
N LEU A 46 -15.21 0.49 -18.11
CA LEU A 46 -16.26 -0.35 -18.66
C LEU A 46 -17.09 -1.02 -17.55
N ALA A 47 -16.45 -1.49 -16.48
CA ALA A 47 -17.18 -2.18 -15.41
C ALA A 47 -18.22 -1.29 -14.71
N PRO A 48 -17.91 -0.04 -14.30
CA PRO A 48 -18.92 0.90 -13.79
C PRO A 48 -19.94 1.31 -14.85
N LEU A 49 -19.53 1.50 -16.11
CA LEU A 49 -20.45 1.86 -17.19
C LEU A 49 -21.50 0.78 -17.46
N LEU A 50 -21.08 -0.50 -17.49
CA LEU A 50 -21.97 -1.63 -17.67
C LEU A 50 -22.92 -1.83 -16.49
N ASN A 51 -22.55 -1.38 -15.29
CA ASN A 51 -23.45 -1.35 -14.14
C ASN A 51 -24.49 -0.22 -14.25
N LEU A 52 -24.07 0.98 -14.66
CA LEU A 52 -24.93 2.17 -14.67
C LEU A 52 -25.83 2.32 -15.90
N VAL A 53 -25.35 1.93 -17.09
CA VAL A 53 -26.03 2.22 -18.37
C VAL A 53 -26.86 1.05 -18.85
N VAL A 54 -26.43 -0.18 -18.56
CA VAL A 54 -27.10 -1.37 -19.06
C VAL A 54 -28.22 -1.78 -18.10
N PRO A 55 -29.46 -1.99 -18.57
CA PRO A 55 -30.57 -2.43 -17.72
C PRO A 55 -30.32 -3.80 -17.07
N GLU A 56 -30.82 -3.99 -15.85
CA GLU A 56 -30.58 -5.20 -15.03
C GLU A 56 -30.92 -6.53 -15.73
N GLY A 57 -31.88 -6.53 -16.67
CA GLY A 57 -32.30 -7.72 -17.40
C GLY A 57 -31.43 -8.10 -18.61
N HIS A 58 -30.42 -7.29 -18.96
CA HIS A 58 -29.56 -7.53 -20.12
C HIS A 58 -28.35 -8.40 -19.73
N ALA A 59 -27.95 -9.32 -20.61
CA ALA A 59 -26.83 -10.26 -20.36
C ALA A 59 -25.45 -9.62 -20.13
N LEU A 60 -25.32 -8.30 -20.33
CA LEU A 60 -24.07 -7.55 -20.15
C LEU A 60 -24.11 -6.64 -18.93
N HIS A 61 -25.22 -6.63 -18.18
CA HIS A 61 -25.32 -5.85 -16.95
C HIS A 61 -24.38 -6.44 -15.89
N LEU A 62 -23.54 -5.59 -15.32
CA LEU A 62 -22.72 -5.94 -14.17
C LEU A 62 -23.43 -5.49 -12.90
N SER A 63 -23.79 -6.44 -12.03
CA SER A 63 -24.37 -6.10 -10.73
C SER A 63 -23.35 -5.39 -9.83
N ASP A 64 -23.84 -4.65 -8.84
CA ASP A 64 -23.00 -3.99 -7.83
C ASP A 64 -22.02 -4.97 -7.16
N TYR A 65 -22.49 -6.19 -6.91
CA TYR A 65 -21.67 -7.28 -6.39
C TYR A 65 -20.51 -7.62 -7.34
N ALA A 66 -20.76 -7.75 -8.64
CA ALA A 66 -19.73 -8.08 -9.61
C ALA A 66 -18.69 -6.96 -9.75
N VAL A 67 -19.14 -5.70 -9.72
CA VAL A 67 -18.24 -4.53 -9.71
C VAL A 67 -17.39 -4.51 -8.45
N ALA A 68 -17.99 -4.72 -7.27
CA ALA A 68 -17.26 -4.77 -6.00
C ALA A 68 -16.25 -5.94 -5.95
N LEU A 69 -16.64 -7.11 -6.46
CA LEU A 69 -15.78 -8.29 -6.54
C LEU A 69 -14.61 -8.05 -7.50
N LEU A 70 -14.85 -7.44 -8.66
CA LEU A 70 -13.81 -7.06 -9.61
C LEU A 70 -12.81 -6.09 -8.97
N GLY A 71 -13.30 -5.05 -8.29
CA GLY A 71 -12.46 -4.12 -7.55
C GLY A 71 -11.57 -4.84 -6.52
N LYS A 72 -12.14 -5.79 -5.77
CA LYS A 72 -11.39 -6.61 -4.81
C LYS A 72 -10.30 -7.45 -5.47
N ILE A 73 -10.59 -8.09 -6.60
CA ILE A 73 -9.62 -8.89 -7.35
C ILE A 73 -8.48 -8.00 -7.88
N MET A 74 -8.81 -6.82 -8.42
CA MET A 74 -7.80 -5.86 -8.90
C MET A 74 -6.89 -5.37 -7.78
N CYS A 75 -7.44 -5.08 -6.59
CA CYS A 75 -6.64 -4.74 -5.42
C CYS A 75 -5.62 -5.85 -5.06
N TYR A 76 -6.04 -7.11 -5.07
CA TYR A 76 -5.13 -8.24 -4.82
C TYR A 76 -4.11 -8.43 -5.95
N ALA A 77 -4.49 -8.19 -7.21
CA ALA A 77 -3.57 -8.28 -8.34
C ALA A 77 -2.46 -7.21 -8.26
N ILE A 78 -2.82 -5.96 -7.94
CA ILE A 78 -1.84 -4.88 -7.73
C ILE A 78 -0.90 -5.21 -6.58
N LEU A 79 -1.43 -5.73 -5.46
CA LEU A 79 -0.62 -6.18 -4.33
C LEU A 79 0.36 -7.29 -4.74
N ALA A 80 -0.10 -8.30 -5.47
CA ALA A 80 0.74 -9.39 -5.95
C ALA A 80 1.86 -8.89 -6.88
N LEU A 81 1.54 -8.00 -7.83
CA LEU A 81 2.51 -7.38 -8.73
C LEU A 81 3.53 -6.53 -7.98
N ALA A 82 3.10 -5.76 -6.98
CA ALA A 82 4.01 -4.95 -6.16
C ALA A 82 4.99 -5.85 -5.38
N MET A 83 4.51 -6.95 -4.81
CA MET A 83 5.35 -7.93 -4.10
C MET A 83 6.33 -8.64 -5.03
N ASP A 84 5.88 -9.03 -6.23
CA ASP A 84 6.74 -9.62 -7.27
C ASP A 84 7.84 -8.64 -7.69
N LEU A 85 7.51 -7.37 -7.90
CA LEU A 85 8.49 -6.37 -8.30
C LEU A 85 9.52 -6.10 -7.20
N ILE A 86 9.09 -5.93 -5.95
CA ILE A 86 9.99 -5.67 -4.83
C ILE A 86 10.88 -6.88 -4.61
N TRP A 87 10.31 -8.08 -4.43
CA TRP A 87 11.11 -9.26 -4.13
C TRP A 87 11.93 -9.72 -5.33
N GLY A 88 11.34 -9.76 -6.53
CA GLY A 88 11.97 -10.23 -7.76
C GLY A 88 13.04 -9.28 -8.30
N TYR A 89 12.83 -7.96 -8.25
CA TYR A 89 13.81 -7.00 -8.80
C TYR A 89 14.82 -6.50 -7.76
N THR A 90 14.40 -6.29 -6.51
CA THR A 90 15.30 -5.74 -5.47
C THR A 90 15.97 -6.82 -4.61
N GLY A 91 15.45 -8.05 -4.63
CA GLY A 91 15.94 -9.16 -3.80
C GLY A 91 15.59 -9.03 -2.32
N ILE A 92 14.82 -8.02 -1.94
CA ILE A 92 14.38 -7.77 -0.55
C ILE A 92 12.87 -7.97 -0.49
N LEU A 93 12.42 -8.94 0.32
CA LEU A 93 11.01 -9.13 0.59
C LEU A 93 10.56 -8.16 1.69
N SER A 94 9.52 -7.37 1.45
CA SER A 94 8.99 -6.42 2.42
C SER A 94 7.48 -6.53 2.51
N LEU A 95 6.99 -6.93 3.69
CA LEU A 95 5.58 -7.19 3.93
C LEU A 95 4.85 -6.02 4.63
N GLY A 96 5.55 -4.90 4.82
CA GLY A 96 5.07 -3.74 5.56
C GLY A 96 4.23 -2.75 4.74
N HIS A 97 4.26 -2.86 3.42
CA HIS A 97 3.71 -1.84 2.52
C HIS A 97 2.22 -1.58 2.71
N GLY A 98 1.46 -2.63 3.04
CA GLY A 98 0.03 -2.53 3.30
C GLY A 98 -0.30 -1.59 4.46
N LEU A 99 0.57 -1.48 5.47
CA LEU A 99 0.35 -0.59 6.60
C LEU A 99 0.30 0.89 6.18
N PHE A 100 1.27 1.34 5.38
CA PHE A 100 1.33 2.76 4.97
C PHE A 100 0.13 3.14 4.10
N PHE A 101 -0.26 2.25 3.18
CA PHE A 101 -1.47 2.44 2.39
C PHE A 101 -2.74 2.47 3.26
N ALA A 102 -2.85 1.51 4.20
CA ALA A 102 -3.97 1.44 5.12
C ALA A 102 -4.08 2.70 5.98
N LEU A 103 -2.96 3.23 6.51
CA LEU A 103 -2.95 4.47 7.29
C LEU A 103 -3.50 5.67 6.48
N GLY A 104 -3.11 5.80 5.21
CA GLY A 104 -3.62 6.86 4.34
C GLY A 104 -5.13 6.73 4.10
N GLY A 105 -5.59 5.53 3.77
CA GLY A 105 -7.02 5.24 3.63
C GLY A 105 -7.80 5.46 4.93
N TYR A 106 -7.19 5.16 6.07
CA TYR A 106 -7.81 5.34 7.38
C TYR A 106 -8.03 6.81 7.72
N VAL A 107 -7.04 7.67 7.46
CA VAL A 107 -7.18 9.13 7.65
C VAL A 107 -8.33 9.67 6.81
N MET A 108 -8.47 9.22 5.57
CA MET A 108 -9.62 9.59 4.73
C MET A 108 -10.94 9.05 5.29
N GLY A 109 -10.96 7.81 5.79
CA GLY A 109 -12.13 7.24 6.45
C GLY A 109 -12.57 8.01 7.70
N MET A 110 -11.62 8.51 8.49
CA MET A 110 -11.91 9.38 9.64
C MET A 110 -12.62 10.66 9.20
N TYR A 111 -12.16 11.28 8.11
CA TYR A 111 -12.81 12.46 7.54
C TYR A 111 -14.23 12.17 7.05
N LEU A 112 -14.43 11.08 6.31
CA LEU A 112 -15.76 10.71 5.83
C LEU A 112 -16.71 10.39 7.00
N MET A 113 -16.23 9.83 8.10
CA MET A 113 -17.02 9.68 9.34
C MET A 113 -17.47 11.02 9.92
N ARG A 114 -16.62 12.04 9.86
CA ARG A 114 -16.95 13.38 10.34
C ARG A 114 -18.00 14.07 9.46
N GLN A 115 -18.00 13.81 8.15
CA GLN A 115 -18.97 14.40 7.22
C GLN A 115 -20.40 13.88 7.40
N ILE A 116 -20.58 12.71 8.01
CA ILE A 116 -21.91 12.17 8.33
C ILE A 116 -22.56 13.02 9.42
N GLY A 117 -21.83 13.30 10.51
CA GLY A 117 -22.32 14.03 11.67
C GLY A 117 -23.69 13.52 12.14
N ARG A 118 -24.67 14.42 12.26
CA ARG A 118 -26.02 14.11 12.76
C ARG A 118 -26.90 13.30 11.80
N GLU A 119 -26.40 12.94 10.62
CA GLU A 119 -27.08 12.00 9.71
C GLU A 119 -26.77 10.54 10.03
N GLY A 120 -25.93 10.29 11.03
CA GLY A 120 -25.70 8.96 11.58
C GLY A 120 -26.92 8.44 12.35
N ASN A 121 -26.90 7.16 12.67
CA ASN A 121 -27.99 6.49 13.38
C ASN A 121 -28.26 7.12 14.76
N TYR A 122 -27.22 7.63 15.42
CA TYR A 122 -27.31 8.24 16.75
C TYR A 122 -27.53 9.76 16.73
N LYS A 123 -27.57 10.40 15.55
CA LYS A 123 -27.77 11.85 15.37
C LYS A 123 -26.86 12.72 16.24
N SER A 124 -25.62 12.27 16.46
CA SER A 124 -24.61 12.92 17.28
C SER A 124 -23.56 13.61 16.42
N ASP A 125 -22.82 14.55 17.01
CA ASP A 125 -21.63 15.16 16.38
C ASP A 125 -20.39 14.25 16.47
N LEU A 126 -20.48 13.19 17.29
CA LEU A 126 -19.51 12.09 17.36
C LEU A 126 -19.83 11.01 16.33
N PRO A 127 -18.81 10.34 15.75
CA PRO A 127 -19.01 9.17 14.91
C PRO A 127 -19.84 8.09 15.61
N ASP A 128 -20.71 7.40 14.87
CA ASP A 128 -21.66 6.43 15.41
C ASP A 128 -21.00 5.32 16.26
N PHE A 129 -19.83 4.82 15.83
CA PHE A 129 -19.10 3.79 16.59
C PHE A 129 -18.59 4.32 17.96
N MET A 130 -18.28 5.61 18.07
CA MET A 130 -17.82 6.21 19.33
C MET A 130 -19.00 6.33 20.30
N VAL A 131 -20.17 6.72 19.80
CA VAL A 131 -21.40 6.75 20.59
C VAL A 131 -21.77 5.34 21.06
N PHE A 132 -21.67 4.35 20.18
CA PHE A 132 -21.89 2.94 20.53
C PHE A 132 -20.93 2.43 21.62
N LEU A 133 -19.68 2.90 21.64
CA LEU A 133 -18.68 2.59 22.67
C LEU A 133 -18.75 3.50 23.91
N ASP A 134 -19.83 4.28 24.05
CA ASP A 134 -20.09 5.22 25.15
C ASP A 134 -19.06 6.37 25.32
N TRP A 135 -18.40 6.79 24.23
CA TRP A 135 -17.52 7.96 24.26
C TRP A 135 -18.33 9.25 24.40
N LYS A 136 -17.87 10.15 25.27
CA LYS A 136 -18.53 11.44 25.54
C LYS A 136 -17.92 12.61 24.79
N GLU A 137 -16.63 12.51 24.45
CA GLU A 137 -15.87 13.56 23.78
C GLU A 137 -14.99 12.96 22.68
N MET A 138 -14.65 13.79 21.69
CA MET A 138 -13.84 13.37 20.57
C MET A 138 -12.36 13.32 20.99
N PRO A 139 -11.66 12.18 20.80
CA PRO A 139 -10.23 12.10 21.11
C PRO A 139 -9.41 13.08 20.26
N TRP A 140 -8.32 13.59 20.85
CA TRP A 140 -7.48 14.63 20.24
C TRP A 140 -6.95 14.29 18.84
N HIS A 141 -6.67 13.01 18.56
CA HIS A 141 -6.15 12.56 17.27
C HIS A 141 -7.21 12.61 16.14
N TRP A 142 -8.48 12.85 16.46
CA TRP A 142 -9.55 13.13 15.51
C TRP A 142 -9.75 14.62 15.24
N ALA A 143 -9.08 15.52 15.99
CA ALA A 143 -9.38 16.95 15.95
C ALA A 143 -9.22 17.60 14.56
N LEU A 144 -8.33 17.07 13.71
CA LEU A 144 -8.06 17.61 12.37
C LEU A 144 -8.88 16.93 11.25
N SER A 145 -9.72 15.95 11.59
CA SER A 145 -10.46 15.15 10.61
C SER A 145 -11.73 15.82 10.09
N ASP A 146 -12.06 17.03 10.54
CA ASP A 146 -13.18 17.83 10.03
C ASP A 146 -12.82 18.62 8.76
N SER A 147 -11.55 19.03 8.63
CA SER A 147 -11.06 19.81 7.50
C SER A 147 -10.58 18.93 6.35
N PHE A 148 -11.12 19.17 5.15
CA PHE A 148 -10.71 18.46 3.94
C PHE A 148 -9.22 18.67 3.62
N ILE A 149 -8.74 19.92 3.71
CA ILE A 149 -7.34 20.26 3.40
C ILE A 149 -6.40 19.59 4.41
N ALA A 150 -6.76 19.64 5.71
CA ALA A 150 -5.97 18.97 6.74
C ALA A 150 -5.93 17.46 6.51
N THR A 151 -7.06 16.85 6.14
CA THR A 151 -7.16 15.42 5.81
C THR A 151 -6.25 15.06 4.65
N VAL A 152 -6.31 15.78 3.52
CA VAL A 152 -5.46 15.51 2.35
C VAL A 152 -3.97 15.59 2.71
N LEU A 153 -3.58 16.55 3.53
CA LEU A 153 -2.20 16.64 4.05
C LEU A 153 -1.87 15.43 4.94
N LEU A 154 -2.74 15.07 5.88
CA LEU A 154 -2.53 13.95 6.80
C LEU A 154 -2.48 12.59 6.09
N VAL A 155 -3.23 12.41 5.00
CA VAL A 155 -3.17 11.19 4.15
C VAL A 155 -1.76 10.94 3.63
N VAL A 156 -0.97 11.99 3.41
CA VAL A 156 0.43 11.88 2.98
C VAL A 156 1.38 11.90 4.18
N LEU A 157 1.17 12.83 5.11
CA LEU A 157 2.08 13.08 6.23
C LEU A 157 2.07 11.94 7.25
N VAL A 158 0.92 11.34 7.57
CA VAL A 158 0.84 10.27 8.57
C VAL A 158 1.57 9.01 8.09
N PRO A 159 1.27 8.43 6.91
CA PRO A 159 2.04 7.30 6.39
C PRO A 159 3.50 7.66 6.14
N GLY A 160 3.77 8.87 5.63
CA GLY A 160 5.12 9.35 5.35
C GLY A 160 5.98 9.47 6.60
N LEU A 161 5.44 9.98 7.70
CA LEU A 161 6.14 10.08 8.97
C LEU A 161 6.42 8.69 9.56
N VAL A 162 5.44 7.78 9.54
CA VAL A 162 5.63 6.41 10.03
C VAL A 162 6.68 5.68 9.17
N ALA A 163 6.62 5.83 7.85
CA ALA A 163 7.60 5.29 6.91
C ALA A 163 8.99 5.88 7.15
N PHE A 164 9.09 7.18 7.42
CA PHE A 164 10.34 7.86 7.73
C PHE A 164 10.97 7.34 9.01
N VAL A 165 10.20 7.27 10.11
CA VAL A 165 10.68 6.76 11.40
C VAL A 165 11.14 5.32 11.25
N PHE A 166 10.32 4.47 10.63
CA PHE A 166 10.70 3.08 10.39
C PHE A 166 11.95 2.97 9.51
N GLY A 167 11.97 3.65 8.37
CA GLY A 167 13.07 3.64 7.41
C GLY A 167 14.37 4.10 8.06
N TYR A 168 14.33 5.17 8.88
CA TYR A 168 15.48 5.66 9.62
C TYR A 168 16.10 4.55 10.49
N PHE A 169 15.31 3.87 11.31
CA PHE A 169 15.82 2.77 12.16
C PHE A 169 16.25 1.55 11.34
N ALA A 170 15.50 1.19 10.30
CA ALA A 170 15.80 0.03 9.48
C ALA A 170 17.14 0.18 8.72
N PHE A 171 17.38 1.36 8.14
CA PHE A 171 18.62 1.64 7.42
C PHE A 171 19.79 1.90 8.37
N ARG A 172 19.57 2.61 9.49
CA ARG A 172 20.62 2.86 10.49
C ARG A 172 21.15 1.55 11.09
N SER A 173 20.27 0.58 11.30
CA SER A 173 20.61 -0.75 11.82
C SER A 173 21.16 -1.72 10.76
N ARG A 174 21.32 -1.29 9.50
CA ARG A 174 21.83 -2.09 8.37
C ARG A 174 21.15 -3.47 8.26
N ILE A 175 19.82 -3.51 8.42
CA ILE A 175 19.03 -4.75 8.37
C ILE A 175 19.08 -5.31 6.94
N LYS A 176 19.30 -6.62 6.78
CA LYS A 176 19.44 -7.28 5.47
C LYS A 176 18.55 -8.51 5.34
N GLY A 177 18.12 -8.77 4.12
CA GLY A 177 17.44 -10.01 3.74
C GLY A 177 16.18 -10.29 4.57
N VAL A 178 16.04 -11.53 5.02
CA VAL A 178 14.83 -12.05 5.70
C VAL A 178 14.47 -11.27 6.97
N TYR A 179 15.45 -10.74 7.72
CA TYR A 179 15.19 -9.96 8.93
C TYR A 179 14.35 -8.71 8.65
N PHE A 180 14.52 -8.09 7.48
CA PHE A 180 13.71 -6.96 7.07
C PHE A 180 12.25 -7.36 6.87
N SER A 181 12.02 -8.52 6.26
CA SER A 181 10.68 -9.09 6.06
C SER A 181 9.99 -9.40 7.38
N ILE A 182 10.71 -10.01 8.33
CA ILE A 182 10.16 -10.34 9.66
C ILE A 182 9.75 -9.07 10.41
N ILE A 183 10.61 -8.05 10.42
CA ILE A 183 10.35 -6.79 11.15
C ILE A 183 9.18 -6.02 10.51
N THR A 184 9.12 -5.94 9.18
CA THR A 184 8.02 -5.26 8.48
C THR A 184 6.68 -5.99 8.67
N GLN A 185 6.70 -7.32 8.71
CA GLN A 185 5.53 -8.12 9.05
C GLN A 185 5.09 -7.89 10.51
N ALA A 186 6.04 -7.92 11.45
CA ALA A 186 5.77 -7.70 12.87
C ALA A 186 5.16 -6.32 13.13
N MET A 187 5.67 -5.27 12.46
CA MET A 187 5.11 -3.93 12.54
C MET A 187 3.67 -3.88 12.02
N THR A 188 3.41 -4.48 10.86
CA THR A 188 2.07 -4.52 10.27
C THR A 188 1.09 -5.25 11.18
N PHE A 189 1.52 -6.37 11.75
CA PHE A 189 0.72 -7.13 12.71
C PHE A 189 0.48 -6.34 14.00
N ALA A 190 1.50 -5.69 14.55
CA ALA A 190 1.35 -4.84 15.74
C ALA A 190 0.40 -3.67 15.49
N ALA A 191 0.48 -3.03 14.32
CA ALA A 191 -0.45 -1.99 13.92
C ALA A 191 -1.88 -2.53 13.76
N MET A 192 -2.06 -3.69 13.13
CA MET A 192 -3.36 -4.35 13.04
C MET A 192 -3.96 -4.59 14.43
N LEU A 193 -3.17 -5.14 15.36
CA LEU A 193 -3.61 -5.37 16.74
C LEU A 193 -4.00 -4.06 17.44
N LEU A 194 -3.22 -2.98 17.24
CA LEU A 194 -3.53 -1.68 17.79
C LEU A 194 -4.87 -1.14 17.25
N PHE A 195 -5.06 -1.18 15.93
CA PHE A 195 -6.26 -0.68 15.28
C PHE A 195 -7.50 -1.51 15.56
N PHE A 196 -7.35 -2.78 15.94
CA PHE A 196 -8.45 -3.67 16.37
C PHE A 196 -8.92 -3.41 17.80
N ARG A 197 -8.15 -2.68 18.61
CA ARG A 197 -8.56 -2.32 19.97
C ARG A 197 -9.60 -1.19 19.94
N ASN A 198 -10.83 -1.51 20.34
CA ASN A 198 -11.92 -0.52 20.46
C ASN A 198 -11.60 0.64 21.42
N GLU A 199 -10.76 0.43 22.43
CA GLU A 199 -10.38 1.45 23.43
C GLU A 199 -9.51 2.58 22.87
N THR A 200 -8.93 2.42 21.68
CA THR A 200 -7.99 3.39 21.11
C THR A 200 -8.67 4.60 20.46
N GLY A 201 -9.98 4.50 20.21
CA GLY A 201 -10.73 5.53 19.47
C GLY A 201 -10.59 5.43 17.96
N PHE A 202 -9.95 4.40 17.43
CA PHE A 202 -9.89 4.15 15.98
C PHE A 202 -11.16 3.47 15.44
N GLY A 203 -11.96 2.82 16.30
CA GLY A 203 -13.17 2.10 15.87
C GLY A 203 -13.00 0.59 15.85
N GLY A 204 -11.77 0.09 16.07
CA GLY A 204 -11.51 -1.30 16.39
C GLY A 204 -12.06 -2.28 15.36
N ASN A 205 -12.69 -3.34 15.86
CA ASN A 205 -13.34 -4.36 15.01
C ASN A 205 -14.69 -3.90 14.44
N ASN A 206 -15.21 -2.75 14.86
CA ASN A 206 -16.48 -2.21 14.36
C ASN A 206 -16.28 -1.49 13.01
N GLY A 207 -15.10 -0.91 12.78
CA GLY A 207 -14.75 -0.23 11.54
C GLY A 207 -15.49 1.10 11.33
N PHE A 208 -15.43 1.61 10.10
CA PHE A 208 -16.12 2.81 9.65
C PHE A 208 -17.29 2.44 8.73
N THR A 209 -18.46 3.01 8.97
CA THR A 209 -19.73 2.64 8.31
C THR A 209 -20.55 3.85 7.91
N ASP A 210 -21.51 3.69 7.01
CA ASP A 210 -22.47 4.75 6.64
C ASP A 210 -21.89 5.98 5.94
N PHE A 211 -20.83 5.81 5.12
CA PHE A 211 -20.34 6.89 4.26
C PHE A 211 -21.43 7.38 3.28
N LYS A 212 -21.93 8.60 3.47
CA LYS A 212 -23.01 9.19 2.65
C LYS A 212 -22.54 10.24 1.66
N ARG A 213 -21.45 10.94 1.98
CA ARG A 213 -20.98 12.12 1.24
C ARG A 213 -19.48 12.27 1.38
N ILE A 214 -18.89 12.89 0.36
CA ILE A 214 -17.45 13.13 0.24
C ILE A 214 -17.12 14.59 0.56
N LEU A 215 -18.07 15.51 0.35
CA LEU A 215 -17.99 16.94 0.67
C LEU A 215 -19.38 17.45 1.07
#